data_AF-A0A328DFA3-F1
#
_entry.id   AF-A0A328DFA3-F1
#
_cell.length_a   1.000
_cell.length_b   1.000
_cell.length_c   1.000
_cell.angle_alpha   90.00
_cell.angle_beta   90.00
_cell.angle_gamma   90.00
#
_symmetry.space_group_name_H-M   'P 1'
#
loop_
_entity.id
_entity.type
_entity.pdbx_description
1 polymer ?
#
loop_
_entity_poly.entity_id
_entity_poly.type
_entity_poly.pdbx_seq_one_letter_code
_entity_poly.pdbx_strand_id
1 'polypeptide(L)'
;MSSSSSQPPKEPLVRARVIGDVVDMFTPSPTVSMSVIYESYDSYRFCCGHEFLPSDVTSPPRVRVHGANLKTFFTLIMTDPDVPSPSDPYLREHVHWIVTDIPGTTDSTFGKDLLSYEAPKPTIGIHRFVFLLYQQKGRETVNAPPSTSRDNFKARKFAEENELGAPVAAVYFICQRETAARKRAKVASKAVTAESTSRS
;
A
#
# COMPACT_ATOMS: atom_id res chain seq x y z
N MET A 1 25.90 -10.97 -21.18
CA MET A 1 24.83 -11.60 -20.40
C MET A 1 24.07 -10.49 -19.70
N SER A 2 22.93 -10.10 -20.25
CA SER A 2 22.13 -8.98 -19.75
C SER A 2 21.38 -9.41 -18.50
N SER A 3 21.75 -8.84 -17.35
CA SER A 3 21.07 -9.02 -16.08
C SER A 3 19.70 -8.33 -16.13
N SER A 4 18.63 -9.11 -16.28
CA SER A 4 17.26 -8.62 -16.11
C SER A 4 17.01 -8.37 -14.63
N SER A 5 17.12 -7.12 -14.17
CA SER A 5 16.52 -6.72 -12.90
C SER A 5 15.00 -6.73 -13.07
N SER A 6 14.31 -7.60 -12.34
CA SER A 6 12.85 -7.65 -12.30
C SER A 6 12.31 -6.48 -11.48
N GLN A 7 12.44 -5.27 -12.02
CA GLN A 7 11.67 -4.12 -11.57
C GLN A 7 10.18 -4.48 -11.62
N PRO A 8 9.38 -4.20 -10.58
CA PRO A 8 7.94 -4.33 -10.71
C PRO A 8 7.47 -3.41 -11.85
N PRO A 9 6.75 -3.92 -12.85
CA PRO A 9 6.30 -3.13 -13.98
C PRO A 9 5.44 -1.97 -13.48
N LYS A 10 5.64 -0.77 -14.04
CA LYS A 10 4.81 0.41 -13.74
C LYS A 10 3.45 0.34 -14.45
N GLU A 11 3.31 -0.53 -15.45
CA GLU A 11 2.10 -0.73 -16.24
C GLU A 11 0.84 -0.97 -15.40
N PRO A 12 0.84 -1.80 -14.34
CA PRO A 12 -0.34 -1.97 -13.47
C PRO A 12 -0.74 -0.67 -12.76
N LEU A 13 0.23 0.13 -12.31
CA LEU A 13 -0.03 1.41 -11.64
C LEU A 13 -0.66 2.43 -12.59
N VAL A 14 -0.20 2.47 -13.85
CA VAL A 14 -0.78 3.32 -14.90
C VAL A 14 -2.18 2.83 -15.29
N ARG A 15 -2.35 1.53 -15.54
CA ARG A 15 -3.66 0.94 -15.91
C ARG A 15 -4.71 1.16 -14.84
N ALA A 16 -4.33 1.04 -13.57
CA ALA A 16 -5.20 1.29 -12.43
C ALA A 16 -5.34 2.78 -12.09
N ARG A 17 -4.73 3.69 -12.88
CA ARG A 17 -4.69 5.13 -12.66
C ARG A 17 -4.10 5.57 -11.31
N VAL A 18 -3.38 4.71 -10.59
CA VAL A 18 -2.64 5.12 -9.38
C VAL A 18 -1.63 6.20 -9.75
N ILE A 19 -0.85 5.96 -10.80
CA ILE A 19 -0.14 7.02 -11.52
C ILE A 19 -1.18 7.81 -12.30
N GLY A 20 -1.29 9.11 -12.01
CA GLY A 20 -2.33 9.99 -12.52
C GLY A 20 -3.28 10.44 -11.41
N ASP A 21 -3.95 9.52 -10.72
CA ASP A 21 -4.86 9.90 -9.63
C ASP A 21 -4.12 10.30 -8.35
N VAL A 22 -3.14 9.51 -7.93
CA VAL A 22 -2.52 9.60 -6.60
C VAL A 22 -1.14 10.23 -6.67
N VAL A 23 -0.32 9.79 -7.63
CA VAL A 23 1.06 10.25 -7.80
C VAL A 23 1.33 10.59 -9.27
N ASP A 24 2.36 11.41 -9.48
CA ASP A 24 2.84 11.70 -10.84
C ASP A 24 3.61 10.52 -11.41
N MET A 25 3.93 10.61 -12.70
CA MET A 25 4.79 9.61 -13.34
C MET A 25 6.14 9.60 -12.64
N PHE A 26 6.57 8.42 -12.18
CA PHE A 26 7.86 8.23 -11.54
C PHE A 26 8.56 6.98 -12.08
N THR A 27 9.86 6.90 -11.85
CA THR A 27 10.65 5.71 -12.14
C THR A 27 10.92 5.01 -10.80
N PRO A 28 10.41 3.79 -10.58
CA PRO A 28 10.74 3.02 -9.39
C PRO A 28 12.25 2.88 -9.21
N SER A 29 12.71 2.76 -7.96
CA SER A 29 14.12 2.58 -7.69
C SER A 29 14.63 1.25 -8.25
N PRO A 30 15.80 1.22 -8.94
CA PRO A 30 16.40 -0.01 -9.43
C PRO A 30 16.82 -0.97 -8.30
N THR A 31 17.09 -0.41 -7.11
CA THR A 31 17.64 -1.16 -5.97
C THR A 31 16.62 -1.31 -4.86
N VAL A 32 15.77 -0.32 -4.62
CA VAL A 32 14.81 -0.34 -3.51
C VAL A 32 13.50 -0.98 -3.95
N SER A 33 13.01 -1.93 -3.17
CA SER A 33 11.69 -2.53 -3.38
C SER A 33 10.92 -2.69 -2.07
N MET A 34 9.61 -2.77 -2.17
CA MET A 34 8.70 -2.88 -1.04
C MET A 34 7.92 -4.20 -1.10
N SER A 35 7.66 -4.80 0.06
CA SER A 35 6.76 -5.96 0.18
C SER A 35 5.75 -5.72 1.29
N VAL A 36 4.47 -5.87 0.98
CA VAL A 36 3.36 -5.72 1.94
C VAL A 36 2.84 -7.11 2.28
N ILE A 37 2.89 -7.48 3.56
CA ILE A 37 2.54 -8.81 4.07
C ILE A 37 1.37 -8.68 5.04
N TYR A 38 0.21 -9.22 4.67
CA TYR A 38 -0.92 -9.43 5.59
C TYR A 38 -0.88 -10.87 6.13
N GLU A 39 -0.99 -11.05 7.44
CA GLU A 39 -0.94 -12.38 8.09
C GLU A 39 -2.07 -13.32 7.65
N SER A 40 -3.21 -12.75 7.24
CA SER A 40 -4.37 -13.47 6.74
C SER A 40 -4.14 -14.14 5.37
N TYR A 41 -3.02 -13.83 4.73
CA TYR A 41 -2.70 -14.24 3.37
C TYR A 41 -1.45 -15.12 3.33
N ASP A 42 -1.64 -16.38 2.94
CA ASP A 42 -0.60 -17.42 2.98
C ASP A 42 0.60 -17.13 2.08
N SER A 43 0.44 -16.28 1.06
CA SER A 43 1.56 -15.83 0.23
C SER A 43 2.14 -14.53 0.80
N TYR A 44 3.44 -14.53 1.06
CA TYR A 44 4.15 -13.40 1.67
C TYR A 44 4.13 -12.11 0.83
N ARG A 45 3.60 -12.10 -0.40
CA ARG A 45 3.55 -10.92 -1.28
C ARG A 45 2.36 -11.02 -2.23
N PHE A 46 1.56 -9.96 -2.31
CA PHE A 46 0.52 -9.85 -3.34
C PHE A 46 1.01 -9.00 -4.54
N CYS A 47 0.41 -9.24 -5.71
CA CYS A 47 0.63 -8.45 -6.93
C CYS A 47 -0.31 -7.24 -6.98
N CYS A 48 0.08 -6.18 -7.69
CA CYS A 48 -0.80 -5.03 -7.92
C CYS A 48 -2.18 -5.45 -8.44
N GLY A 49 -3.24 -4.93 -7.80
CA GLY A 49 -4.63 -5.26 -8.13
C GLY A 49 -5.14 -6.56 -7.54
N HIS A 50 -4.38 -7.23 -6.68
CA HIS A 50 -4.89 -8.35 -5.87
C HIS A 50 -6.13 -7.91 -5.08
N GLU A 51 -7.14 -8.75 -5.01
CA GLU A 51 -8.35 -8.46 -4.25
C GLU A 51 -8.27 -9.04 -2.84
N PHE A 52 -8.39 -8.20 -1.83
CA PHE A 52 -8.60 -8.60 -0.45
C PHE A 52 -10.05 -8.41 -0.03
N LEU A 53 -10.55 -9.24 0.89
CA LEU A 53 -11.75 -8.90 1.63
C LEU A 53 -11.41 -7.91 2.75
N PRO A 54 -12.34 -7.04 3.18
CA PRO A 54 -12.16 -6.21 4.37
C PRO A 54 -11.70 -7.02 5.60
N SER A 55 -12.19 -8.26 5.74
CA SER A 55 -11.79 -9.18 6.81
C SER A 55 -10.34 -9.68 6.74
N ASP A 56 -9.67 -9.57 5.58
CA ASP A 56 -8.26 -9.93 5.43
C ASP A 56 -7.30 -8.82 5.90
N VAL A 57 -7.78 -7.58 5.90
CA VAL A 57 -6.96 -6.38 6.06
C VAL A 57 -7.35 -5.59 7.31
N THR A 58 -7.90 -6.25 8.32
CA THR A 58 -8.31 -5.61 9.58
C THR A 58 -7.11 -5.13 10.41
N SER A 59 -6.02 -5.90 10.39
CA SER A 59 -4.77 -5.56 11.08
C SER A 59 -3.79 -4.90 10.12
N PRO A 60 -2.90 -4.01 10.60
CA PRO A 60 -1.86 -3.42 9.76
C PRO A 60 -0.96 -4.52 9.16
N PRO A 61 -0.59 -4.42 7.88
CA PRO A 61 0.37 -5.34 7.29
C PRO A 61 1.80 -5.03 7.76
N ARG A 62 2.69 -6.02 7.69
CA ARG A 62 4.13 -5.76 7.77
C ARG A 62 4.63 -5.28 6.42
N VAL A 63 5.25 -4.11 6.37
CA VAL A 63 5.81 -3.55 5.12
C VAL A 63 7.33 -3.58 5.18
N ARG A 64 7.93 -4.49 4.43
CA ARG A 64 9.40 -4.66 4.35
C ARG A 64 10.00 -3.79 3.25
N VAL A 65 11.11 -3.13 3.56
CA VAL A 65 11.91 -2.33 2.62
C VAL A 65 13.19 -3.09 2.29
N HIS A 66 13.41 -3.40 1.01
CA HIS A 66 14.57 -4.15 0.53
C HIS A 66 15.53 -3.26 -0.26
N GLY A 67 16.81 -3.67 -0.34
CA GLY A 67 17.81 -3.06 -1.23
C GLY A 67 18.19 -1.61 -0.91
N ALA A 68 18.06 -1.24 0.37
CA ALA A 68 18.52 0.01 0.95
C ALA A 68 19.62 -0.26 1.99
N ASN A 69 20.05 0.75 2.76
CA ASN A 69 20.95 0.55 3.89
C ASN A 69 20.38 1.17 5.18
N LEU A 70 20.93 0.80 6.34
CA LEU A 70 20.43 1.26 7.65
C LEU A 70 20.59 2.77 7.90
N LYS A 71 21.31 3.51 7.05
CA LYS A 71 21.46 4.97 7.14
C LYS A 71 20.42 5.72 6.30
N THR A 72 19.67 5.01 5.46
CA THR A 72 18.55 5.55 4.69
C THR A 72 17.25 5.31 5.44
N PHE A 73 16.36 6.30 5.44
CA PHE A 73 15.08 6.26 6.14
C PHE A 73 13.95 6.46 5.13
N PHE A 74 12.81 5.83 5.39
CA PHE A 74 11.68 5.82 4.48
C PHE A 74 10.39 6.24 5.17
N THR A 75 9.51 6.87 4.39
CA THR A 75 8.13 7.15 4.74
C THR A 75 7.22 6.24 3.94
N LEU A 76 6.32 5.54 4.62
CA LEU A 76 5.24 4.76 4.06
C LEU A 76 3.93 5.54 4.19
N ILE A 77 3.15 5.61 3.11
CA ILE A 77 1.78 6.13 3.10
C ILE A 77 0.86 5.05 2.54
N MET A 78 -0.26 4.79 3.22
CA MET A 78 -1.39 4.03 2.70
C MET A 78 -2.59 4.95 2.50
N THR A 79 -3.17 4.97 1.30
CA THR A 79 -4.21 5.94 0.92
C THR A 79 -5.28 5.31 0.01
N ASP A 80 -6.51 5.80 0.11
CA ASP A 80 -7.67 5.40 -0.71
C ASP A 80 -8.14 6.62 -1.54
N PRO A 81 -7.93 6.62 -2.88
CA PRO A 81 -8.32 7.72 -3.76
C PRO A 81 -9.78 7.63 -4.21
N ASP A 82 -10.53 6.63 -3.76
CA ASP A 82 -11.86 6.29 -4.27
C ASP A 82 -12.98 6.60 -3.25
N VAL A 83 -12.71 7.41 -2.22
CA VAL A 83 -13.70 7.74 -1.19
C VAL A 83 -14.61 8.90 -1.62
N PRO A 84 -15.95 8.80 -1.43
CA PRO A 84 -16.69 7.64 -0.89
C PRO A 84 -17.00 6.55 -1.90
N SER A 85 -16.89 6.82 -3.21
CA SER A 85 -16.99 5.81 -4.26
C SER A 85 -16.05 6.14 -5.43
N PRO A 86 -15.55 5.16 -6.19
CA PRO A 86 -14.67 5.40 -7.34
C PRO A 86 -15.32 6.27 -8.44
N SER A 87 -16.65 6.25 -8.53
CA SER A 87 -17.42 7.02 -9.51
C SER A 87 -17.63 8.49 -9.13
N ASP A 88 -17.63 8.80 -7.84
CA ASP A 88 -17.77 10.16 -7.31
C ASP A 88 -16.89 10.32 -6.05
N PRO A 89 -15.56 10.43 -6.23
CA PRO A 89 -14.61 10.37 -5.13
C PRO A 89 -14.34 11.77 -4.54
N TYR A 90 -15.38 12.49 -4.10
CA TYR A 90 -15.24 13.88 -3.66
C TYR A 90 -14.49 14.06 -2.32
N LEU A 91 -14.24 12.97 -1.58
CA LEU A 91 -13.41 12.98 -0.35
C LEU A 91 -11.96 12.53 -0.61
N ARG A 92 -11.58 12.28 -1.87
CA ARG A 92 -10.26 11.76 -2.18
C ARG A 92 -9.14 12.70 -1.74
N GLU A 93 -8.03 12.21 -1.20
CA GLU A 93 -7.80 10.83 -0.79
C GLU A 93 -8.16 10.66 0.70
N HIS A 94 -8.51 9.44 1.12
CA HIS A 94 -8.59 9.08 2.52
C HIS A 94 -7.31 8.38 2.96
N VAL A 95 -6.55 8.98 3.87
CA VAL A 95 -5.28 8.39 4.35
C VAL A 95 -5.51 7.37 5.47
N HIS A 96 -5.10 6.14 5.21
CA HIS A 96 -5.27 5.00 6.12
C HIS A 96 -4.11 4.84 7.09
N TRP A 97 -2.87 5.13 6.67
CA TRP A 97 -1.69 4.87 7.50
C TRP A 97 -0.51 5.71 7.04
N ILE A 98 0.25 6.27 7.99
CA ILE A 98 1.53 6.93 7.71
C ILE A 98 2.56 6.46 8.75
N VAL A 99 3.66 5.91 8.26
CA VAL A 99 4.83 5.52 9.08
C VAL A 99 6.05 6.24 8.56
N THR A 100 6.78 6.93 9.42
CA THR A 100 8.03 7.60 9.07
C THR A 100 9.22 6.86 9.64
N ASP A 101 10.42 7.30 9.26
CA ASP A 101 11.68 6.87 9.86
C ASP A 101 11.91 5.36 9.82
N ILE A 102 11.32 4.65 8.86
CA ILE A 102 11.57 3.22 8.64
C ILE A 102 13.02 3.08 8.17
N PRO A 103 13.92 2.45 8.93
CA PRO A 103 15.29 2.23 8.46
C PRO A 103 15.31 1.33 7.23
N GLY A 104 16.21 1.58 6.28
CA GLY A 104 16.38 0.70 5.14
C GLY A 104 16.73 -0.72 5.59
N THR A 105 16.30 -1.74 4.82
CA THR A 105 16.48 -3.18 5.10
C THR A 105 15.63 -3.76 6.24
N THR A 106 14.80 -2.94 6.90
CA THR A 106 13.90 -3.39 7.96
C THR A 106 12.44 -3.38 7.48
N ASP A 107 11.49 -3.18 8.39
CA ASP A 107 10.08 -3.08 8.08
C ASP A 107 9.37 -2.01 8.92
N SER A 108 8.10 -1.79 8.60
CA SER A 108 7.25 -0.77 9.22
C SER A 108 7.24 -0.80 10.75
N THR A 109 7.52 -1.93 11.42
CA THR A 109 7.55 -1.97 12.90
C THR A 109 8.74 -1.25 13.52
N PHE A 110 9.75 -0.91 12.73
CA PHE A 110 10.93 -0.13 13.17
C PHE A 110 10.79 1.37 12.91
N GLY A 111 9.75 1.78 12.19
CA GLY A 111 9.43 3.19 11.98
C GLY A 111 8.63 3.79 13.14
N LYS A 112 8.16 5.01 12.93
CA LYS A 112 7.30 5.75 13.84
C LYS A 112 5.95 5.96 13.19
N ASP A 113 4.88 5.52 13.84
CA ASP A 113 3.52 5.83 13.41
C ASP A 113 3.27 7.34 13.56
N LEU A 114 3.10 8.01 12.42
CA LEU A 114 2.68 9.40 12.36
C LEU A 114 1.16 9.50 12.30
N LEU A 115 0.53 8.52 11.64
CA LEU A 115 -0.92 8.33 11.62
C LEU A 115 -1.17 6.83 11.68
N SER A 116 -1.87 6.35 12.72
CA SER A 116 -2.12 4.92 12.94
C SER A 116 -2.95 4.28 11.83
N TYR A 117 -2.78 2.97 11.64
CA TYR A 117 -3.52 2.21 10.64
C TYR A 117 -5.03 2.22 10.89
N GLU A 118 -5.79 2.62 9.88
CA GLU A 118 -7.23 2.45 9.82
C GLU A 118 -7.60 1.34 8.82
N ALA A 119 -8.35 0.34 9.27
CA ALA A 119 -8.74 -0.80 8.42
C ALA A 119 -9.65 -0.36 7.26
N PRO A 120 -9.39 -0.84 6.02
CA PRO A 120 -10.27 -0.67 4.87
C PRO A 120 -11.73 -1.07 5.14
N LYS A 121 -12.67 -0.14 4.89
CA LYS A 121 -14.12 -0.37 5.02
C LYS A 121 -14.91 0.20 3.84
N PRO A 122 -14.60 -0.20 2.58
CA PRO A 122 -15.31 0.30 1.42
C PRO A 122 -16.79 -0.09 1.47
N THR A 123 -17.67 0.87 1.18
CA THR A 123 -19.13 0.68 1.22
C THR A 123 -19.74 0.58 -0.18
N ILE A 124 -19.23 1.34 -1.14
CA ILE A 124 -19.77 1.46 -2.50
C ILE A 124 -18.64 1.29 -3.53
N GLY A 125 -18.75 0.26 -4.37
CA GLY A 125 -17.78 0.02 -5.44
C GLY A 125 -16.49 -0.66 -4.97
N ILE A 126 -15.52 -0.70 -5.88
CA ILE A 126 -14.22 -1.33 -5.68
C ILE A 126 -13.18 -0.24 -5.50
N HIS A 127 -12.63 -0.13 -4.29
CA HIS A 127 -11.66 0.88 -3.92
C HIS A 127 -10.23 0.36 -4.09
N ARG A 128 -9.32 1.25 -4.47
CA ARG A 128 -7.87 1.01 -4.57
C ARG A 128 -7.21 1.46 -3.26
N PHE A 129 -6.53 0.54 -2.58
CA PHE A 129 -5.72 0.88 -1.41
C PHE A 129 -4.26 0.91 -1.83
N VAL A 130 -3.70 2.10 -1.90
CA VAL A 130 -2.37 2.36 -2.48
C VAL A 130 -1.36 2.53 -1.35
N PHE A 131 -0.28 1.74 -1.41
CA PHE A 131 0.92 1.95 -0.61
C PHE A 131 1.98 2.67 -1.43
N LEU A 132 2.50 3.76 -0.89
CA LEU A 132 3.57 4.57 -1.46
C LEU A 132 4.76 4.55 -0.49
N LEU A 133 5.95 4.30 -1.01
CA LEU A 133 7.19 4.38 -0.26
C LEU A 133 8.04 5.53 -0.78
N TYR A 134 8.46 6.41 0.10
CA TYR A 134 9.33 7.55 -0.18
C TYR A 134 10.62 7.45 0.60
N GLN A 135 11.73 7.89 0.00
CA GLN A 135 13.00 8.01 0.72
C GLN A 135 13.10 9.40 1.37
N GLN A 136 13.39 9.44 2.66
CA GLN A 136 13.59 10.69 3.41
C GLN A 136 15.00 11.25 3.18
N LYS A 137 15.16 12.57 3.32
CA LYS A 137 16.47 13.23 3.33
C LYS A 137 17.29 12.88 4.57
N GLY A 138 16.61 12.55 5.67
CA GLY A 138 17.20 12.14 6.93
C GLY A 138 16.14 11.63 7.90
N ARG A 139 16.58 11.15 9.06
CA ARG A 139 15.69 10.76 10.16
C ARG A 139 15.01 12.00 10.76
N GLU A 140 13.77 11.86 11.21
CA GLU A 140 12.99 12.91 11.89
C GLU A 140 12.82 14.20 11.05
N THR A 141 12.78 14.05 9.72
CA THR A 141 12.61 15.17 8.78
C THR A 141 11.17 15.35 8.29
N VAL A 142 10.27 14.44 8.68
CA VAL A 142 8.88 14.41 8.20
C VAL A 142 7.94 14.88 9.31
N ASN A 143 7.16 15.90 8.99
CA ASN A 143 6.17 16.51 9.87
C ASN A 143 4.81 15.82 9.74
N ALA A 144 4.04 15.87 10.82
CA ALA A 144 2.65 15.42 10.82
C ALA A 144 1.81 16.21 9.80
N PRO A 145 0.80 15.58 9.17
CA PRO A 145 -0.19 16.31 8.40
C PRO A 145 -0.82 17.42 9.26
N PRO A 146 -1.10 18.61 8.69
CA PRO A 146 -1.62 19.75 9.46
C PRO A 146 -3.08 19.56 9.93
N SER A 147 -3.80 18.61 9.34
CA SER A 147 -5.18 18.27 9.68
C SER A 147 -5.24 16.90 10.34
N THR A 148 -6.12 16.76 11.33
CA THR A 148 -6.47 15.46 11.93
C THR A 148 -7.46 14.67 11.08
N SER A 149 -8.09 15.31 10.08
CA SER A 149 -8.96 14.64 9.12
C SER A 149 -8.14 13.74 8.21
N ARG A 150 -8.65 12.51 7.99
CA ARG A 150 -8.08 11.57 7.02
C ARG A 150 -8.57 11.82 5.60
N ASP A 151 -9.74 12.42 5.44
CA ASP A 151 -10.31 12.78 4.13
C ASP A 151 -9.63 14.00 3.52
N ASN A 152 -9.72 14.10 2.19
CA ASN A 152 -9.11 15.16 1.38
C ASN A 152 -7.58 15.24 1.53
N PHE A 153 -6.96 14.17 2.01
CA PHE A 153 -5.51 14.01 2.00
C PHE A 153 -5.00 14.03 0.55
N LYS A 154 -3.79 14.56 0.35
CA LYS A 154 -3.14 14.60 -0.97
C LYS A 154 -1.71 14.11 -0.82
N ALA A 155 -1.44 12.87 -1.26
CA ALA A 155 -0.12 12.27 -1.12
C ALA A 155 0.98 13.13 -1.78
N ARG A 156 0.68 13.71 -2.95
CA ARG A 156 1.59 14.66 -3.64
C ARG A 156 1.97 15.86 -2.78
N LYS A 157 0.96 16.53 -2.21
CA LYS A 157 1.16 17.72 -1.39
C LYS A 157 1.95 17.39 -0.13
N PHE A 158 1.62 16.27 0.52
CA PHE A 158 2.36 15.80 1.69
C PHE A 158 3.83 15.50 1.36
N ALA A 159 4.10 14.88 0.20
CA ALA A 159 5.46 14.61 -0.26
C ALA A 159 6.24 15.89 -0.59
N GLU A 160 5.59 16.89 -1.17
CA GLU A 160 6.17 18.20 -1.46
C GLU A 160 6.53 18.96 -0.17
N GLU A 161 5.57 19.07 0.76
CA GLU A 161 5.74 19.77 2.06
C GLU A 161 6.83 19.16 2.95
N ASN A 162 7.10 17.86 2.79
CA ASN A 162 8.13 17.12 3.52
C ASN A 162 9.38 16.80 2.69
N GLU A 163 9.50 17.40 1.50
CA GLU A 163 10.65 17.26 0.61
C GLU A 163 11.05 15.79 0.29
N LEU A 164 10.04 14.91 0.20
CA LEU A 164 10.19 13.47 -0.02
C LEU A 164 10.52 13.10 -1.48
N GLY A 165 10.30 14.02 -2.41
CA GLY A 165 10.47 13.77 -3.84
C GLY A 165 9.46 12.76 -4.39
N ALA A 166 9.84 12.03 -5.45
CA ALA A 166 9.00 11.01 -6.06
C ALA A 166 9.03 9.69 -5.24
N PRO A 167 7.96 8.87 -5.31
CA PRO A 167 7.98 7.55 -4.69
C PRO A 167 9.12 6.69 -5.24
N VAL A 168 9.75 5.89 -4.37
CA VAL A 168 10.74 4.88 -4.77
C VAL A 168 10.10 3.53 -5.08
N ALA A 169 8.92 3.27 -4.53
CA ALA A 169 8.11 2.09 -4.81
C ALA A 169 6.62 2.39 -4.54
N ALA A 170 5.74 1.70 -5.26
CA ALA A 170 4.31 1.72 -4.99
C ALA A 170 3.68 0.37 -5.33
N VAL A 171 2.67 -0.04 -4.55
CA VAL A 171 1.80 -1.18 -4.85
C VAL A 171 0.39 -0.83 -4.42
N TYR A 172 -0.61 -1.51 -4.98
CA TYR A 172 -1.99 -1.36 -4.53
C TYR A 172 -2.70 -2.70 -4.53
N PHE A 173 -3.69 -2.83 -3.63
CA PHE A 173 -4.69 -3.88 -3.71
C PHE A 173 -6.07 -3.25 -3.95
N ILE A 174 -7.04 -4.08 -4.31
CA ILE A 174 -8.44 -3.66 -4.40
C ILE A 174 -9.26 -4.31 -3.30
N CYS A 175 -10.25 -3.58 -2.80
CA CYS A 175 -11.18 -4.09 -1.80
C CYS A 175 -12.56 -3.48 -2.04
N GLN A 176 -13.59 -4.26 -1.75
CA GLN A 176 -14.99 -3.85 -1.87
C GLN A 176 -15.79 -4.43 -0.71
N ARG A 177 -17.00 -3.91 -0.51
CA ARG A 177 -17.87 -4.32 0.59
C ARG A 177 -18.00 -5.84 0.68
N GLU A 178 -17.74 -6.39 1.86
CA GLU A 178 -17.85 -7.82 2.11
C GLU A 178 -19.33 -8.22 2.28
N THR A 179 -19.88 -8.99 1.33
CA THR A 179 -21.23 -9.56 1.46
C THR A 179 -21.18 -11.01 1.95
N ALA A 180 -22.29 -11.52 2.48
CA ALA A 180 -22.40 -12.91 2.92
C ALA A 180 -22.05 -13.92 1.80
N ALA A 181 -22.39 -13.61 0.54
CA ALA A 181 -22.02 -14.43 -0.60
C ALA A 181 -20.49 -14.49 -0.81
N ARG A 182 -19.80 -13.35 -0.70
CA ARG A 182 -18.33 -13.29 -0.85
C ARG A 182 -17.60 -14.01 0.28
N LYS A 183 -18.11 -13.91 1.52
CA LYS A 183 -17.60 -14.68 2.66
C LYS A 183 -17.66 -16.19 2.39
N ARG A 184 -18.80 -16.69 1.91
CA ARG A 184 -18.98 -18.11 1.57
C ARG A 184 -18.04 -18.56 0.45
N ALA A 185 -17.88 -17.74 -0.60
CA ALA A 185 -16.99 -18.06 -1.71
C ALA A 185 -15.53 -18.25 -1.26
N LYS A 186 -15.04 -17.40 -0.34
CA LYS A 186 -13.69 -17.52 0.23
C LYS A 186 -13.51 -18.77 1.10
N VAL A 187 -14.51 -19.14 1.90
CA VAL A 187 -14.46 -20.37 2.70
C VAL A 187 -14.38 -21.59 1.77
N ALA A 188 -15.18 -21.61 0.71
CA ALA A 188 -15.15 -22.67 -0.29
C ALA A 188 -13.78 -22.76 -0.99
N SER A 189 -13.18 -21.63 -1.38
CA SER A 189 -11.86 -21.64 -2.03
C SER A 189 -10.75 -22.16 -1.10
N LYS A 190 -10.78 -21.82 0.19
CA LYS A 190 -9.80 -22.37 1.17
C LYS A 190 -9.97 -23.88 1.36
N ALA A 191 -11.21 -24.39 1.39
CA ALA A 191 -11.47 -25.82 1.55
C ALA A 191 -10.93 -26.64 0.36
N VAL A 192 -11.11 -26.14 -0.87
CA VAL A 192 -10.59 -26.80 -2.08
C VAL A 192 -9.05 -26.87 -2.07
N THR A 193 -8.37 -25.78 -1.69
CA THR A 193 -6.89 -25.76 -1.62
C THR A 193 -6.35 -26.69 -0.51
N ALA A 194 -7.05 -26.81 0.60
CA ALA A 194 -6.67 -27.72 1.68
C ALA A 194 -6.77 -29.19 1.26
N GLU A 195 -7.79 -29.54 0.46
CA GLU A 195 -8.01 -30.91 0.00
C GLU A 195 -7.05 -31.34 -1.11
N SER A 196 -6.54 -30.41 -1.94
CA SER A 196 -5.49 -30.71 -2.92
C SER A 196 -4.12 -30.93 -2.27
N THR A 197 -3.84 -30.25 -1.16
CA THR A 197 -2.55 -30.33 -0.46
C THR A 197 -2.42 -31.61 0.38
N SER A 198 -3.55 -32.18 0.84
CA SER A 198 -3.56 -33.43 1.60
C SER A 198 -3.49 -34.71 0.76
N ARG A 199 -3.58 -34.59 -0.58
CA ARG A 199 -3.49 -35.71 -1.53
C ARG A 199 -2.14 -35.76 -2.28
N SER A 200 -1.19 -34.93 -1.88
CA SER A 200 0.17 -34.83 -2.48
C SER A 200 1.23 -35.40 -1.56
#